data_AF-A0A0F9E849-F1
#
_entry.id   AF-A0A0F9E849-F1
#
_cell.length_a   1.000
_cell.length_b   1.000
_cell.length_c   1.000
_cell.angle_alpha   90.00
_cell.angle_beta   90.00
_cell.angle_gamma   90.00
#
_symmetry.space_group_name_H-M   'P 1'
#
loop_
_entity.id
_entity.type
_entity.pdbx_description
1 polymer ?
#
loop_
_entity_poly.entity_id
_entity_poly.type
_entity_poly.pdbx_seq_one_letter_code
_entity_poly.pdbx_strand_id
1 'polypeptide(L)'
;MGKSFPVLKCFATSSGQVKAWCPFCKKWHTHGFPDKITKAGKIGHWAAHCHDKSSPFHKTGGYELTLMSKKEIIDITKSLDRYKG
;
A
#
# COMPACT_ATOMS: atom_id res chain seq x y z
N MET A 1 -15.66 19.28 -3.80
CA MET A 1 -15.29 18.25 -2.79
C MET A 1 -14.25 17.34 -3.42
N GLY A 2 -13.02 17.31 -2.88
CA GLY A 2 -11.93 16.51 -3.45
C GLY A 2 -12.25 15.01 -3.36
N LYS A 3 -11.99 14.25 -4.43
CA LYS A 3 -12.12 12.78 -4.41
C LYS A 3 -11.16 12.24 -3.33
N SER A 4 -11.71 11.52 -2.35
CA SER A 4 -10.91 10.76 -1.39
C SER A 4 -10.60 9.40 -2.00
N PHE A 5 -9.32 9.12 -2.20
CA PHE A 5 -8.87 7.81 -2.68
C PHE A 5 -8.65 6.88 -1.48
N PRO A 6 -9.01 5.59 -1.60
CA PRO A 6 -8.64 4.58 -0.62
C PRO A 6 -7.12 4.55 -0.44
N VAL A 7 -6.66 4.35 0.80
CA VAL A 7 -5.23 4.30 1.14
C VAL A 7 -4.80 2.85 1.37
N LEU A 8 -3.72 2.45 0.73
CA LEU A 8 -3.03 1.19 0.98
C LEU A 8 -1.68 1.45 1.64
N LYS A 9 -1.40 0.68 2.70
CA LYS A 9 -0.10 0.69 3.38
C LYS A 9 0.90 -0.15 2.59
N CYS A 10 2.13 0.32 2.50
CA CYS A 10 3.21 -0.34 1.77
C CYS A 10 4.53 -0.25 2.52
N PHE A 11 5.49 -1.08 2.14
CA PHE A 11 6.88 -0.99 2.60
C PHE A 11 7.84 -0.89 1.42
N ALA A 12 8.97 -0.24 1.64
CA ALA A 12 10.07 -0.19 0.68
C ALA A 12 10.87 -1.51 0.69
N THR A 13 11.32 -1.95 -0.47
CA THR A 13 12.25 -3.06 -0.62
C THR A 13 13.67 -2.54 -0.80
N SER A 14 14.67 -3.41 -0.55
CA SER A 14 16.08 -3.10 -0.83
C SER A 14 16.37 -2.84 -2.30
N SER A 15 15.50 -3.27 -3.22
CA SER A 15 15.60 -3.08 -4.66
C SER A 15 15.06 -1.73 -5.17
N GLY A 16 14.71 -0.79 -4.29
CA GLY A 16 14.12 0.49 -4.71
C GLY A 16 12.71 0.33 -5.27
N GLN A 17 11.94 -0.61 -4.73
CA GLN A 17 10.53 -0.81 -5.06
C GLN A 17 9.68 -0.65 -3.81
N VAL A 18 8.37 -0.55 -3.98
CA VAL A 18 7.40 -0.62 -2.88
C VAL A 18 6.47 -1.81 -3.08
N LYS A 19 6.14 -2.48 -1.97
CA LYS A 19 5.17 -3.58 -1.96
C LYS A 19 3.96 -3.24 -1.11
N ALA A 20 2.78 -3.48 -1.67
CA ALA A 20 1.49 -3.26 -1.01
C ALA A 20 0.60 -4.50 -1.13
N TRP A 21 -0.06 -4.88 -0.03
CA TRP A 21 -1.06 -5.96 -0.06
C TRP A 21 -2.40 -5.38 -0.54
N CYS A 22 -3.00 -6.00 -1.55
CA CYS A 22 -4.34 -5.65 -1.99
C CYS A 22 -5.36 -6.64 -1.41
N PRO A 23 -6.33 -6.20 -0.58
CA PRO A 23 -7.32 -7.11 0.01
C PRO A 23 -8.31 -7.68 -1.01
N PHE A 24 -8.47 -7.05 -2.17
CA PHE A 24 -9.36 -7.49 -3.25
C PHE A 24 -8.68 -8.51 -4.17
N CYS A 25 -7.45 -8.21 -4.61
CA CYS A 25 -6.67 -9.14 -5.42
C CYS A 25 -6.08 -10.30 -4.60
N LYS A 26 -6.07 -10.20 -3.26
CA LYS A 26 -5.44 -11.14 -2.32
C LYS A 26 -4.00 -11.48 -2.69
N LYS A 27 -3.24 -10.47 -3.11
CA LYS A 27 -1.83 -10.61 -3.50
C LYS A 27 -1.03 -9.35 -3.20
N TRP A 28 0.29 -9.52 -3.16
CA TRP A 28 1.25 -8.42 -3.09
C TRP A 28 1.44 -7.79 -4.47
N HIS A 29 1.27 -6.48 -4.54
CA HIS A 29 1.58 -5.67 -5.71
C HIS A 29 2.92 -4.95 -5.51
N THR A 30 3.72 -4.93 -6.57
CA THR A 30 5.03 -4.24 -6.59
C THR A 30 4.94 -3.03 -7.51
N HIS A 31 5.46 -1.89 -7.06
CA HIS A 31 5.61 -0.68 -7.86
C HIS A 31 7.03 -0.14 -7.74
N GLY A 32 7.45 0.68 -8.71
CA GLY A 32 8.66 1.49 -8.55
C GLY A 32 8.54 2.44 -7.36
N PHE A 33 9.66 2.80 -6.75
CA PHE A 33 9.69 3.81 -5.71
C PHE A 33 9.50 5.21 -6.34
N PRO A 34 8.64 6.08 -5.78
CA PRO A 34 8.43 7.41 -6.37
C PRO A 34 9.62 8.34 -6.11
N ASP A 35 9.71 9.41 -6.90
CA ASP A 35 10.70 10.47 -6.66
C ASP A 35 10.32 11.40 -5.50
N LYS A 36 9.04 11.38 -5.08
CA LYS A 36 8.50 12.31 -4.07
C LYS A 36 7.75 11.55 -2.98
N ILE A 37 8.10 11.86 -1.73
CA ILE A 37 7.42 11.37 -0.54
C ILE A 37 7.00 12.58 0.29
N THR A 38 5.72 12.62 0.66
CA THR A 38 5.23 13.67 1.57
C THR A 38 5.71 13.43 3.01
N LYS A 39 5.64 14.46 3.87
CA LYS A 39 5.93 14.32 5.32
C LYS A 39 5.07 13.24 6.00
N ALA A 40 3.87 12.98 5.49
CA ALA A 40 2.97 11.95 6.00
C ALA A 40 3.27 10.54 5.45
N GLY A 41 4.34 10.36 4.68
CA GLY A 41 4.70 9.09 4.06
C GLY A 41 3.85 8.72 2.84
N LYS A 42 2.92 9.60 2.40
CA LYS A 42 2.19 9.39 1.14
C LYS A 42 3.16 9.48 -0.02
N ILE A 43 3.09 8.48 -0.89
CA ILE A 43 4.00 8.30 -2.00
C ILE A 43 3.34 8.56 -3.38
N GLY A 44 2.02 8.81 -3.43
CA GLY A 44 1.31 9.20 -4.66
C GLY A 44 -0.06 8.54 -4.84
N HIS A 45 -0.64 8.76 -6.02
CA HIS A 45 -1.86 8.09 -6.49
C HIS A 45 -1.50 7.07 -7.59
N TRP A 46 -2.07 5.87 -7.52
CA TRP A 46 -1.90 4.80 -8.49
C TRP A 46 -3.23 4.38 -9.10
N ALA A 47 -3.20 4.16 -10.41
CA ALA A 47 -4.35 3.63 -11.15
C ALA A 47 -4.71 2.23 -10.64
N ALA A 48 -6.01 1.99 -10.47
CA ALA A 48 -6.49 0.68 -10.05
C ALA A 48 -6.37 -0.31 -11.21
N HIS A 49 -5.54 -1.35 -11.04
CA HIS A 49 -5.52 -2.53 -11.92
C HIS A 49 -6.25 -3.73 -11.31
N CYS A 50 -7.11 -3.47 -10.32
CA CYS A 50 -7.94 -4.52 -9.72
C CYS A 50 -9.05 -4.90 -10.69
N HIS A 51 -9.15 -6.18 -11.03
CA HIS A 51 -10.22 -6.72 -11.87
C HIS A 51 -11.53 -6.95 -11.10
N ASP A 52 -11.48 -6.91 -9.76
CA ASP A 52 -12.67 -7.03 -8.92
C ASP A 52 -13.47 -5.74 -8.98
N LYS A 53 -14.65 -5.81 -9.61
CA LYS A 53 -15.58 -4.68 -9.78
C LYS A 53 -16.17 -4.20 -8.45
N SER A 54 -16.14 -5.02 -7.39
CA SER A 54 -16.54 -4.62 -6.05
C SER A 54 -15.47 -3.79 -5.33
N SER A 55 -14.25 -3.74 -5.87
CA SER A 55 -13.16 -2.97 -5.27
C SER A 55 -13.46 -1.46 -5.31
N PRO A 56 -13.38 -0.76 -4.17
CA PRO A 56 -13.44 0.70 -4.13
C PRO A 56 -12.41 1.34 -5.06
N PHE A 57 -11.26 0.70 -5.29
CA PHE A 57 -10.22 1.19 -6.17
C PHE A 57 -10.73 1.37 -7.61
N HIS A 58 -11.56 0.45 -8.09
CA HIS A 58 -12.16 0.56 -9.42
C HIS A 58 -13.16 1.72 -9.48
N LYS A 59 -14.00 1.86 -8.44
CA LYS A 59 -15.00 2.94 -8.34
C LYS A 59 -14.36 4.34 -8.24
N THR A 60 -13.22 4.46 -7.54
CA THR A 60 -12.51 5.74 -7.39
C THR A 60 -11.52 6.03 -8.51
N GLY A 61 -11.20 5.02 -9.34
CA GLY A 61 -10.20 5.12 -10.41
C GLY A 61 -8.76 4.88 -9.94
N GLY A 62 -8.57 4.51 -8.67
CA GLY A 62 -7.24 4.32 -8.09
C GLY A 62 -7.21 4.30 -6.57
N TYR A 63 -5.99 4.30 -6.04
CA TYR A 63 -5.69 4.31 -4.61
C TYR A 63 -4.42 5.13 -4.33
N GLU A 64 -4.26 5.58 -3.09
CA GLU A 64 -3.01 6.17 -2.62
C GLU A 64 -2.17 5.11 -1.89
N LEU A 65 -0.85 5.13 -2.09
CA LEU A 65 0.06 4.38 -1.23
C LEU A 65 0.66 5.28 -0.16
N THR A 66 0.79 4.73 1.04
CA THR A 66 1.48 5.35 2.16
C THR A 66 2.50 4.39 2.72
N LEU A 67 3.74 4.85 2.88
CA LEU A 67 4.78 4.06 3.52
C LEU A 67 4.42 3.81 4.98
N MET A 68 4.59 2.57 5.40
CA MET A 68 4.53 2.21 6.81
C MET A 68 5.73 2.84 7.53
N SER A 69 5.46 3.36 8.72
CA SER A 69 6.50 3.77 9.66
C SER A 69 7.30 2.55 10.13
N LYS A 70 8.52 2.80 10.60
CA LYS A 70 9.36 1.76 11.23
C LYS A 70 8.62 1.06 12.39
N LYS A 71 7.81 1.80 13.15
CA LYS A 71 7.00 1.25 14.24
C LYS A 71 5.95 0.26 13.73
N GLU A 72 5.17 0.63 12.70
CA GLU A 72 4.17 -0.26 12.10
C GLU A 72 4.80 -1.55 11.59
N ILE A 73 5.96 -1.47 10.92
CA ILE A 73 6.69 -2.65 10.44
C ILE A 73 7.11 -3.55 11.63
N ILE A 74 7.69 -2.98 12.68
CA ILE A 74 8.11 -3.73 13.88
C ILE A 74 6.91 -4.40 14.54
N ASP A 75 5.80 -3.69 14.69
CA ASP A 75 4.59 -4.20 15.33
C ASP A 75 4.00 -5.37 14.53
N ILE A 76 3.96 -5.28 13.19
CA ILE A 76 3.56 -6.38 12.31
C ILE A 76 4.49 -7.59 12.44
N THR A 77 5.82 -7.39 12.39
CA THR A 77 6.77 -8.49 12.50
C THR A 77 6.66 -9.22 13.84
N LYS A 78 6.55 -8.47 14.94
CA LYS A 78 6.31 -9.04 16.27
C LYS A 78 5.01 -9.83 16.33
N SER A 79 3.95 -9.32 15.71
CA SER A 79 2.68 -10.05 15.61
C SER A 79 2.85 -11.35 14.83
N LEU A 80 3.58 -11.34 13.71
CA LEU A 80 3.85 -12.55 12.92
C LEU A 80 4.65 -13.59 13.72
N ASP A 81 5.66 -13.17 14.49
CA ASP A 81 6.45 -14.09 15.30
C ASP A 81 5.60 -14.76 16.40
N ARG A 82 4.59 -14.08 16.94
CA ARG A 82 3.60 -14.69 17.86
C ARG A 82 2.73 -15.76 17.21
N TYR A 83 2.56 -15.73 15.89
CA TYR A 83 1.81 -16.73 15.14
C TYR A 83 2.67 -17.89 14.64
N LYS A 84 4.00 -17.83 14.80
CA LYS A 84 4.90 -18.87 14.28
C LYS A 84 5.01 -20.11 15.17
N GLY A 85 4.50 -20.07 16.41
CA GLY A 85 4.59 -21.20 17.35
C GLY A 85 6.00 -21.34 17.92
#